data_AF-A0A8T4N564-F1
#
_entry.id   AF-A0A8T4N564-F1
#
_cell.length_a   1.000
_cell.length_b   1.000
_cell.length_c   1.000
_cell.angle_alpha   90.00
_cell.angle_beta   90.00
_cell.angle_gamma   90.00
#
_symmetry.space_group_name_H-M   'P 1'
#
loop_
_entity.id
_entity.type
_entity.pdbx_description
1 polymer ?
#
loop_
_entity_poly.entity_id
_entity_poly.type
_entity_poly.pdbx_seq_one_letter_code
_entity_poly.pdbx_strand_id
1 'polypeptide(L)'
;MVFIGFKKSQGGAIRKSIELGLILQRDLPEIAEDARNGKTRSWIVDNYDIVNRYSQFTEGHLTAGVAKQGVYYAENGHEGGFGIPPYKGLIDREEKKRISGKYLVEFHRRAGNRSLELKVGVHGRTTEQRREDIRKSIFAKGETPWEQKEIEDARSFSQSPEYYFQEGPYMGRINIGLIAEKLNEKYHSGESIRTKNSVISILYKLRKQKKKQKRKEEAKPSSQ
;
A
#
# COMPACT_ATOMS: atom_id res chain seq x y z
N MET A 1 -25.61 -23.31 -29.95
CA MET A 1 -25.64 -23.40 -28.47
C MET A 1 -24.29 -23.94 -28.03
N VAL A 2 -23.38 -23.10 -27.54
CA VAL A 2 -22.00 -23.51 -27.19
C VAL A 2 -22.03 -24.10 -25.77
N PHE A 3 -21.95 -25.43 -25.66
CA PHE A 3 -21.73 -26.08 -24.37
C PHE A 3 -20.27 -25.91 -23.97
N ILE A 4 -20.01 -24.97 -23.05
CA ILE A 4 -18.72 -24.84 -22.38
C ILE A 4 -18.54 -26.10 -21.52
N GLY A 5 -17.63 -26.97 -21.91
CA GLY A 5 -17.24 -28.16 -21.15
C GLY A 5 -16.60 -27.76 -19.83
N PHE A 6 -17.41 -27.56 -18.80
CA PHE A 6 -16.94 -27.47 -17.42
C PHE A 6 -16.26 -28.80 -17.07
N LYS A 7 -14.96 -28.76 -16.73
CA LYS A 7 -14.22 -29.92 -16.21
C LYS A 7 -15.02 -30.51 -15.04
N LYS A 8 -15.47 -31.77 -15.17
CA LYS A 8 -16.33 -32.49 -14.20
C LYS A 8 -15.86 -32.38 -12.73
N SER A 9 -14.57 -32.16 -12.47
CA SER A 9 -14.01 -32.04 -11.11
C SER A 9 -14.27 -30.68 -10.43
N GLN A 10 -14.31 -29.57 -11.16
CA GLN A 10 -14.48 -28.23 -10.58
C GLN A 10 -15.92 -27.96 -10.16
N GLY A 11 -16.89 -28.42 -10.95
CA GLY A 11 -18.31 -28.35 -10.58
C GLY A 11 -18.61 -29.15 -9.30
N GLY A 12 -17.94 -30.27 -9.10
CA GLY A 12 -18.08 -31.10 -7.89
C GLY A 12 -17.62 -30.39 -6.61
N ALA A 13 -16.47 -29.70 -6.64
CA ALA A 13 -15.97 -29.00 -5.45
C ALA A 13 -16.86 -27.81 -5.03
N ILE A 14 -17.38 -27.06 -6.02
CA ILE A 14 -18.31 -25.95 -5.75
C ILE A 14 -19.60 -26.48 -5.12
N ARG A 15 -20.22 -27.49 -5.75
CA ARG A 15 -21.44 -28.12 -5.24
C ARG A 15 -21.27 -28.61 -3.80
N LYS A 16 -20.19 -29.34 -3.52
CA LYS A 16 -19.86 -29.82 -2.16
C LYS A 16 -19.71 -28.68 -1.15
N SER A 17 -19.09 -27.58 -1.57
CA SER A 17 -18.96 -26.40 -0.70
C SER A 17 -20.34 -25.81 -0.37
N ILE A 18 -21.25 -25.76 -1.33
CA ILE A 18 -22.61 -25.24 -1.12
C ILE A 18 -23.41 -26.17 -0.19
N GLU A 19 -23.35 -27.49 -0.40
CA GLU A 19 -23.99 -28.50 0.47
C GLU A 19 -23.45 -28.44 1.90
N LEU A 20 -22.12 -28.39 2.05
CA LEU A 20 -21.49 -28.21 3.34
C LEU A 20 -21.91 -26.90 4.01
N GLY A 21 -22.00 -25.80 3.25
CA GLY A 21 -22.49 -24.52 3.77
C GLY A 21 -23.87 -24.65 4.41
N LEU A 22 -24.81 -25.32 3.75
CA LEU A 22 -26.16 -25.56 4.27
C LEU A 22 -26.15 -26.41 5.55
N ILE A 23 -25.30 -27.44 5.61
CA ILE A 23 -25.13 -28.28 6.81
C ILE A 23 -24.57 -27.45 7.97
N LEU A 24 -23.53 -26.66 7.71
CA LEU A 24 -22.89 -25.81 8.73
C LEU A 24 -23.84 -24.76 9.29
N GLN A 25 -24.78 -24.22 8.51
CA GLN A 25 -25.78 -23.29 9.03
C GLN A 25 -26.66 -23.89 10.12
N ARG A 26 -27.00 -25.18 9.97
CA ARG A 26 -27.85 -25.91 10.90
C ARG A 26 -27.05 -26.37 12.11
N ASP A 27 -25.86 -26.92 11.88
CA ASP A 27 -25.10 -27.64 12.90
C ASP A 27 -24.11 -26.75 13.67
N LEU A 28 -23.70 -25.62 13.09
CA LEU A 28 -22.68 -24.69 13.61
C LEU A 28 -23.06 -23.21 13.38
N PRO A 29 -24.20 -22.72 13.91
CA PRO A 29 -24.58 -21.31 13.76
C PRO A 29 -23.60 -20.32 14.41
N GLU A 30 -22.76 -20.77 15.36
CA GLU A 30 -21.73 -19.98 16.04
C GLU A 30 -20.68 -19.40 15.09
N ILE A 31 -20.52 -19.99 13.90
CA ILE A 31 -19.69 -19.48 12.80
C ILE A 31 -20.01 -18.00 12.50
N ALA A 32 -21.28 -17.60 12.62
CA ALA A 32 -21.69 -16.23 12.40
C ALA A 32 -21.08 -15.28 13.44
N GLU A 33 -21.03 -15.69 14.70
CA GLU A 33 -20.49 -14.90 15.79
C GLU A 33 -18.96 -14.80 15.70
N ASP A 34 -18.29 -15.90 15.35
CA ASP A 34 -16.85 -15.87 15.10
C ASP A 34 -16.49 -14.95 13.91
N ALA A 35 -17.27 -14.98 12.85
CA ALA A 35 -17.10 -14.06 11.72
C ALA A 35 -17.35 -12.59 12.13
N ARG A 36 -18.36 -12.31 12.97
CA ARG A 36 -18.59 -10.97 13.56
C ARG A 36 -17.40 -10.50 14.39
N ASN A 37 -16.74 -11.43 15.09
CA ASN A 37 -15.53 -11.22 15.88
C ASN A 37 -14.23 -11.30 15.08
N GLY A 38 -14.31 -11.37 13.74
CA GLY A 38 -13.17 -11.18 12.85
C GLY A 38 -12.32 -12.41 12.67
N LYS A 39 -12.81 -13.56 13.11
CA LYS A 39 -12.15 -14.82 12.85
C LYS A 39 -12.18 -15.09 11.36
N THR A 40 -11.04 -15.56 10.84
CA THR A 40 -10.94 -15.91 9.42
C THR A 40 -11.63 -17.24 9.17
N ARG A 41 -12.10 -17.49 7.95
CA ARG A 41 -12.68 -18.80 7.58
C ARG A 41 -11.70 -19.95 7.79
N SER A 42 -10.40 -19.72 7.59
CA SER A 42 -9.37 -20.72 7.92
C SER A 42 -9.39 -21.04 9.42
N TRP A 43 -9.37 -20.01 10.27
CA TRP A 43 -9.46 -20.20 11.72
C TRP A 43 -10.73 -20.96 12.11
N ILE A 44 -11.87 -20.64 11.51
CA ILE A 44 -13.15 -21.33 11.77
C ILE A 44 -13.05 -22.81 11.36
N VAL A 45 -12.53 -23.09 10.17
CA VAL A 45 -12.33 -24.47 9.69
C VAL A 45 -11.44 -25.28 10.64
N ASP A 46 -10.35 -24.70 11.09
CA ASP A 46 -9.39 -25.37 11.98
C ASP A 46 -9.95 -25.52 13.40
N ASN A 47 -10.58 -24.48 13.95
CA ASN A 47 -11.08 -24.45 15.33
C ASN A 47 -12.28 -25.38 15.55
N TYR A 48 -13.17 -25.49 14.56
CA TYR A 48 -14.30 -26.43 14.62
C TYR A 48 -13.98 -27.79 14.02
N ASP A 49 -12.73 -28.01 13.59
CA ASP A 49 -12.26 -29.23 12.95
C ASP A 49 -13.18 -29.71 11.81
N ILE A 50 -13.61 -28.75 10.96
CA ILE A 50 -14.69 -28.97 9.98
C ILE A 50 -14.31 -30.07 9.00
N VAL A 51 -13.05 -30.14 8.60
CA VAL A 51 -12.56 -31.13 7.63
C VAL A 51 -12.79 -32.54 8.14
N ASN A 52 -12.44 -32.82 9.40
CA ASN A 52 -12.60 -34.17 9.95
C ASN A 52 -14.06 -34.44 10.33
N ARG A 53 -14.71 -33.52 11.05
CA ARG A 53 -16.08 -33.68 11.56
C ARG A 53 -17.15 -33.85 10.50
N TYR A 54 -16.95 -33.27 9.31
CA TYR A 54 -17.95 -33.28 8.24
C TYR A 54 -17.52 -34.06 7.01
N SER A 55 -16.40 -34.77 7.08
CA SER A 55 -15.87 -35.59 5.98
C SER A 55 -16.89 -36.62 5.48
N GLN A 56 -17.70 -37.19 6.37
CA GLN A 56 -18.72 -38.20 6.06
C GLN A 56 -19.95 -37.67 5.32
N PHE A 57 -20.20 -36.36 5.36
CA PHE A 57 -21.37 -35.75 4.72
C PHE A 57 -21.11 -35.30 3.28
N THR A 58 -19.86 -35.38 2.84
CA THR A 58 -19.48 -35.05 1.47
C THR A 58 -18.92 -36.29 0.80
N GLU A 59 -19.41 -36.67 -0.37
CA GLU A 59 -18.84 -37.79 -1.11
C GLU A 59 -17.36 -37.52 -1.43
N GLY A 60 -16.45 -38.38 -0.96
CA GLY A 60 -15.01 -38.26 -1.17
C GLY A 60 -14.29 -37.32 -0.18
N HIS A 61 -12.98 -37.10 -0.40
CA HIS A 61 -12.13 -36.37 0.55
C HIS A 61 -12.49 -34.87 0.64
N LEU A 62 -12.89 -34.42 1.84
CA LEU A 62 -13.12 -33.02 2.14
C LEU A 62 -11.78 -32.30 2.31
N THR A 63 -11.48 -31.37 1.40
CA THR A 63 -10.26 -30.56 1.51
C THR A 63 -10.49 -29.30 2.32
N ALA A 64 -9.43 -28.75 2.93
CA ALA A 64 -9.50 -27.46 3.62
C ALA A 64 -10.00 -26.32 2.71
N GLY A 65 -9.75 -26.39 1.40
CA GLY A 65 -10.28 -25.43 0.42
C GLY A 65 -11.81 -25.47 0.33
N VAL A 66 -12.38 -26.67 0.19
CA VAL A 66 -13.83 -26.89 0.14
C VAL A 66 -14.48 -26.52 1.47
N ALA A 67 -13.86 -26.88 2.60
CA ALA A 67 -14.35 -26.49 3.93
C ALA A 67 -14.41 -24.97 4.11
N LYS A 68 -13.35 -24.24 3.72
CA LYS A 68 -13.34 -22.76 3.77
C LYS A 68 -14.44 -22.15 2.90
N GLN A 69 -14.69 -22.74 1.74
CA GLN A 69 -15.75 -22.28 0.86
C GLN A 69 -17.15 -22.66 1.40
N GLY A 70 -17.27 -23.78 2.12
CA GLY A 70 -18.47 -24.12 2.86
C GLY A 70 -18.80 -23.12 3.95
N VAL A 71 -17.82 -22.71 4.75
CA VAL A 71 -17.99 -21.61 5.72
C VAL A 71 -18.42 -20.31 5.02
N TYR A 72 -17.86 -20.00 3.85
CA TYR A 72 -18.30 -18.86 3.05
C TYR A 72 -19.78 -18.95 2.68
N TYR A 73 -20.26 -20.10 2.21
CA TYR A 73 -21.67 -20.26 1.87
C TYR A 73 -22.58 -20.29 3.09
N ALA A 74 -22.12 -20.83 4.23
CA ALA A 74 -22.86 -20.75 5.49
C ALA A 74 -23.06 -19.27 5.92
N GLU A 75 -22.01 -18.46 5.84
CA GLU A 75 -22.10 -17.01 6.15
C GLU A 75 -23.02 -16.27 5.17
N ASN A 76 -22.91 -16.54 3.87
CA ASN A 76 -23.47 -15.68 2.81
C ASN A 76 -24.78 -16.16 2.20
N GLY A 77 -25.10 -17.44 2.39
CA GLY A 77 -26.16 -18.10 1.67
C GLY A 77 -25.77 -18.44 0.25
N HIS A 78 -26.75 -18.93 -0.50
CA HIS A 78 -26.62 -19.34 -1.87
C HIS A 78 -27.87 -18.91 -2.66
N GLU A 79 -27.68 -18.37 -3.86
CA GLU A 79 -28.77 -17.88 -4.72
C GLU A 79 -29.45 -19.00 -5.54
N GLY A 80 -28.98 -20.25 -5.40
CA GLY A 80 -29.47 -21.40 -6.15
C GLY A 80 -28.60 -21.74 -7.36
N GLY A 81 -28.63 -23.00 -7.78
CA GLY A 81 -27.80 -23.54 -8.85
C GLY A 81 -27.17 -24.88 -8.47
N PHE A 82 -26.46 -25.53 -9.39
CA PHE A 82 -25.79 -26.83 -9.14
C PHE A 82 -26.71 -27.96 -8.64
N GLY A 83 -28.02 -27.82 -8.83
CA GLY A 83 -29.03 -28.74 -8.28
C GLY A 83 -29.36 -28.52 -6.81
N ILE A 84 -28.93 -27.41 -6.22
CA ILE A 84 -29.18 -27.04 -4.83
C ILE A 84 -30.11 -25.81 -4.81
N PRO A 85 -31.18 -25.82 -3.99
CA PRO A 85 -32.07 -24.67 -3.88
C PRO A 85 -31.36 -23.48 -3.20
N PRO A 86 -31.85 -22.24 -3.42
CA PRO A 86 -31.35 -21.08 -2.71
C PRO A 86 -31.56 -21.19 -1.20
N TYR A 87 -30.66 -20.60 -0.42
CA TYR A 87 -30.79 -20.45 1.02
C TYR A 87 -30.14 -19.14 1.51
N LYS A 88 -30.68 -18.57 2.59
CA LYS A 88 -30.19 -17.31 3.17
C LYS A 88 -28.95 -17.56 4.04
N GLY A 89 -27.98 -16.65 4.00
CA GLY A 89 -26.80 -16.68 4.86
C GLY A 89 -27.09 -16.44 6.34
N LEU A 90 -26.19 -16.89 7.22
CA LEU A 90 -26.22 -16.58 8.65
C LEU A 90 -25.94 -15.09 8.94
N ILE A 91 -25.29 -14.39 8.01
CA ILE A 91 -24.95 -12.97 8.13
C ILE A 91 -25.59 -12.25 6.94
N ASP A 92 -26.31 -11.16 7.21
CA ASP A 92 -26.91 -10.39 6.14
C ASP A 92 -25.84 -9.56 5.37
N ARG A 93 -26.19 -9.16 4.15
CA ARG A 93 -25.26 -8.48 3.24
C ARG A 93 -24.79 -7.12 3.78
N GLU A 94 -25.64 -6.38 4.49
CA GLU A 94 -25.31 -5.06 5.03
C GLU A 94 -24.46 -5.17 6.29
N GLU A 95 -24.78 -6.13 7.16
CA GLU A 95 -23.97 -6.51 8.31
C GLU A 95 -22.56 -6.93 7.85
N LYS A 96 -22.46 -7.77 6.82
CA LYS A 96 -21.16 -8.19 6.26
C LYS A 96 -20.34 -7.01 5.72
N LYS A 97 -20.97 -6.03 5.06
CA LYS A 97 -20.26 -4.81 4.62
C LYS A 97 -19.68 -4.05 5.80
N ARG A 98 -20.45 -3.89 6.89
CA ARG A 98 -19.98 -3.22 8.12
C ARG A 98 -18.82 -3.96 8.77
N ILE A 99 -18.93 -5.29 8.90
CA ILE A 99 -17.90 -6.18 9.43
C ILE A 99 -16.62 -6.05 8.60
N SER A 100 -16.72 -6.26 7.29
CA SER A 100 -15.59 -6.20 6.36
C SER A 100 -14.85 -4.87 6.41
N GLY A 101 -15.58 -3.75 6.45
CA GLY A 101 -14.97 -2.42 6.56
C GLY A 101 -14.14 -2.23 7.82
N LYS A 102 -14.66 -2.63 8.98
CA LYS A 102 -13.93 -2.55 10.26
C LYS A 102 -12.70 -3.45 10.28
N TYR A 103 -12.84 -4.69 9.82
CA TYR A 103 -11.73 -5.65 9.81
C TYR A 103 -10.63 -5.26 8.85
N LEU A 104 -10.97 -4.75 7.66
CA LEU A 104 -9.97 -4.32 6.69
C LEU A 104 -9.11 -3.18 7.25
N VAL A 105 -9.74 -2.20 7.90
CA VAL A 105 -9.04 -1.10 8.56
C VAL A 105 -8.13 -1.62 9.67
N GLU A 106 -8.62 -2.48 10.55
CA GLU A 106 -7.81 -3.01 11.65
C GLU A 106 -6.68 -3.91 11.16
N PHE A 107 -6.95 -4.76 10.16
CA PHE A 107 -5.95 -5.62 9.55
C PHE A 107 -4.82 -4.79 8.92
N HIS A 108 -5.16 -3.76 8.13
CA HIS A 108 -4.16 -2.87 7.56
C HIS A 108 -3.38 -2.11 8.63
N ARG A 109 -4.05 -1.68 9.70
CA ARG A 109 -3.38 -1.04 10.85
C ARG A 109 -2.38 -1.99 11.51
N ARG A 110 -2.79 -3.22 11.82
CA ARG A 110 -1.92 -4.24 12.44
C ARG A 110 -0.76 -4.61 11.52
N ALA A 111 -1.02 -4.80 10.23
CA ALA A 111 0.02 -5.11 9.24
C ALA A 111 1.03 -3.96 9.08
N GLY A 112 0.55 -2.71 9.07
CA GLY A 112 1.38 -1.51 9.06
C GLY A 112 2.25 -1.40 10.31
N ASN A 113 1.64 -1.56 11.50
CA ASN A 113 2.37 -1.54 12.77
C ASN A 113 3.41 -2.65 12.85
N ARG A 114 3.06 -3.88 12.45
CA ARG A 114 4.00 -5.00 12.40
C ARG A 114 5.17 -4.72 11.45
N SER A 115 4.91 -4.11 10.30
CA SER A 115 5.96 -3.75 9.34
C SER A 115 6.92 -2.69 9.90
N LEU A 116 6.37 -1.74 10.67
CA LEU A 116 7.13 -0.73 11.39
C LEU A 116 7.98 -1.34 12.51
N GLU A 117 7.38 -2.17 13.37
CA GLU A 117 8.03 -2.85 14.50
C GLU A 117 9.18 -3.75 14.03
N LEU A 118 8.93 -4.58 13.03
CA LEU A 118 9.93 -5.48 12.47
C LEU A 118 10.95 -4.75 11.59
N LYS A 119 10.76 -3.45 11.33
CA LYS A 119 11.56 -2.65 10.39
C LYS A 119 11.76 -3.40 9.08
N VAL A 120 10.67 -3.83 8.47
CA VAL A 120 10.65 -4.49 7.16
C VAL A 120 10.05 -3.57 6.11
N GLY A 121 10.30 -3.86 4.83
CA GLY A 121 9.82 -3.02 3.73
C GLY A 121 10.34 -1.58 3.83
N VAL A 122 9.45 -0.59 3.69
CA VAL A 122 9.83 0.84 3.70
C VAL A 122 10.45 1.28 5.03
N HIS A 123 10.02 0.67 6.15
CA HIS A 123 10.50 1.03 7.49
C HIS A 123 11.90 0.46 7.79
N GLY A 124 12.28 -0.63 7.11
CA GLY A 124 13.60 -1.24 7.21
C GLY A 124 14.70 -0.57 6.43
N ARG A 125 14.35 0.28 5.46
CA ARG A 125 15.34 0.87 4.56
C ARG A 125 16.20 1.91 5.26
N THR A 126 17.51 1.82 5.01
CA THR A 126 18.48 2.84 5.44
C THR A 126 18.28 4.16 4.70
N THR A 127 18.94 5.23 5.15
CA THR A 127 18.87 6.54 4.49
C THR A 127 19.45 6.46 3.07
N GLU A 128 20.50 5.68 2.90
CA GLU A 128 21.23 5.46 1.66
C GLU A 128 20.36 4.69 0.67
N GLN A 129 19.72 3.60 1.10
CA GLN A 129 18.78 2.84 0.28
C GLN A 129 17.61 3.70 -0.18
N ARG A 130 17.04 4.52 0.71
CA ARG A 130 15.95 5.44 0.34
C ARG A 130 16.42 6.48 -0.68
N ARG A 131 17.64 7.00 -0.57
CA ARG A 131 18.22 7.92 -1.55
C ARG A 131 18.39 7.23 -2.91
N GLU A 132 18.86 5.99 -2.92
CA GLU A 132 19.01 5.19 -4.13
C GLU A 132 17.65 4.92 -4.79
N ASP A 133 16.62 4.56 -4.01
CA ASP A 133 15.27 4.35 -4.53
C ASP A 133 14.69 5.61 -5.16
N ILE A 134 14.88 6.77 -4.52
CA ILE A 134 14.48 8.06 -5.07
C ILE A 134 15.23 8.31 -6.38
N ARG A 135 16.54 8.05 -6.43
CA ARG A 135 17.35 8.21 -7.64
C ARG A 135 16.85 7.31 -8.77
N LYS A 136 16.59 6.03 -8.48
CA LYS A 136 16.00 5.07 -9.44
C LYS A 136 14.63 5.53 -9.92
N SER A 137 13.80 6.05 -9.02
CA SER A 137 12.48 6.57 -9.38
C SER A 137 12.55 7.79 -10.30
N ILE A 138 13.50 8.69 -10.09
CA ILE A 138 13.73 9.86 -10.97
C ILE A 138 14.19 9.38 -12.35
N PHE A 139 15.16 8.46 -12.41
CA PHE A 139 15.60 7.87 -13.67
C PHE A 139 14.48 7.14 -14.42
N ALA A 140 13.64 6.39 -13.72
CA ALA A 140 12.50 5.68 -14.33
C ALA A 140 11.48 6.64 -14.96
N LYS A 141 11.44 7.91 -14.53
CA LYS A 141 10.62 8.97 -15.14
C LYS A 141 11.32 9.67 -16.32
N GLY A 142 12.56 9.30 -16.65
CA GLY A 142 13.36 9.99 -17.66
C GLY A 142 13.89 11.35 -17.19
N GLU A 143 13.91 11.61 -15.88
CA GLU A 143 14.42 12.85 -15.32
C GLU A 143 15.89 12.70 -14.87
N THR A 144 16.62 13.81 -14.83
CA THR A 144 18.02 13.85 -14.36
C THR A 144 18.08 14.20 -12.86
N PRO A 145 18.59 13.32 -11.98
CA PRO A 145 18.76 13.62 -10.56
C PRO A 145 19.71 14.80 -10.31
N TRP A 146 19.51 15.53 -9.21
CA TRP A 146 20.45 16.58 -8.79
C TRP A 146 21.72 15.98 -8.20
N GLU A 147 22.87 16.46 -8.66
CA GLU A 147 24.15 16.10 -8.07
C GLU A 147 24.53 17.02 -6.91
N GLN A 148 25.31 16.51 -5.96
CA GLN A 148 25.67 17.28 -4.76
C GLN A 148 26.45 18.56 -5.11
N LYS A 149 27.40 18.49 -6.06
CA LYS A 149 28.16 19.65 -6.55
C LYS A 149 27.26 20.68 -7.22
N GLU A 150 26.29 20.23 -8.00
CA GLU A 150 25.32 21.09 -8.67
C GLU A 150 24.42 21.83 -7.66
N ILE A 151 24.02 21.15 -6.56
CA ILE A 151 23.27 21.75 -5.46
C ILE A 151 24.10 22.81 -4.72
N GLU A 152 25.40 22.54 -4.52
CA GLU A 152 26.34 23.48 -3.89
C GLU A 152 26.55 24.73 -4.73
N ASP A 153 26.73 24.56 -6.03
CA ASP A 153 26.83 25.67 -6.98
C ASP A 153 25.55 26.48 -7.04
N ALA A 154 24.37 25.84 -7.11
CA ALA A 154 23.09 26.55 -7.07
C ALA A 154 22.98 27.41 -5.81
N ARG A 155 23.46 26.90 -4.66
CA ARG A 155 23.52 27.65 -3.42
C ARG A 155 24.49 28.83 -3.52
N SER A 156 25.69 28.61 -4.03
CA SER A 156 26.71 29.64 -4.22
C SER A 156 26.19 30.77 -5.11
N PHE A 157 25.66 30.43 -6.29
CA PHE A 157 25.07 31.38 -7.22
C PHE A 157 23.93 32.18 -6.58
N SER A 158 23.10 31.55 -5.76
CA SER A 158 22.02 32.26 -5.05
C SER A 158 22.50 33.29 -4.01
N GLN A 159 23.80 33.30 -3.68
CA GLN A 159 24.43 34.22 -2.73
C GLN A 159 25.30 35.27 -3.41
N SER A 160 25.76 35.01 -4.65
CA SER A 160 26.59 35.95 -5.41
C SER A 160 25.73 37.08 -6.02
N PRO A 161 26.11 38.36 -5.84
CA PRO A 161 25.38 39.51 -6.39
C PRO A 161 25.21 39.49 -7.91
N GLU A 162 26.10 38.81 -8.63
CA GLU A 162 26.05 38.66 -10.10
C GLU A 162 24.78 37.94 -10.59
N TYR A 163 24.19 37.07 -9.76
CA TYR A 163 22.93 36.37 -10.09
C TYR A 163 21.70 37.10 -9.57
N TYR A 164 21.80 38.40 -9.29
CA TYR A 164 20.67 39.24 -8.92
C TYR A 164 20.26 40.08 -10.13
N PHE A 165 18.99 40.45 -10.21
CA PHE A 165 18.57 41.46 -11.16
C PHE A 165 19.25 42.79 -10.81
N GLN A 166 20.02 43.33 -11.76
CA GLN A 166 20.76 44.59 -11.58
C GLN A 166 19.87 45.82 -11.83
N GLU A 167 18.85 45.68 -12.67
CA GLU A 167 17.97 46.77 -13.09
C GLU A 167 16.50 46.32 -13.15
N GLY A 168 15.59 47.30 -13.20
CA GLY A 168 14.16 47.09 -13.35
C GLY A 168 13.40 46.73 -12.06
N PRO A 169 12.12 46.33 -12.17
CA PRO A 169 11.21 46.18 -11.03
C PRO A 169 11.57 45.02 -10.08
N TYR A 170 12.50 44.14 -10.50
CA TYR A 170 12.98 43.02 -9.71
C TYR A 170 14.38 43.23 -9.14
N MET A 171 14.93 44.45 -9.24
CA MET A 171 16.27 44.79 -8.74
C MET A 171 16.50 44.27 -7.32
N GLY A 172 17.65 43.65 -7.09
CA GLY A 172 18.02 43.08 -5.79
C GLY A 172 17.32 41.74 -5.46
N ARG A 173 16.49 41.20 -6.36
CA ARG A 173 16.00 39.81 -6.25
C ARG A 173 16.90 38.85 -7.03
N ILE A 174 16.94 37.60 -6.56
CA ILE A 174 17.70 36.54 -7.21
C ILE A 174 17.09 36.25 -8.59
N ASN A 175 17.93 36.31 -9.63
CA ASN A 175 17.62 35.91 -10.98
C ASN A 175 17.76 34.38 -11.13
N ILE A 176 16.70 33.67 -10.76
CA ILE A 176 16.60 32.21 -10.86
C ILE A 176 16.80 31.70 -12.30
N GLY A 177 16.41 32.49 -13.31
CA GLY A 177 16.62 32.15 -14.71
C GLY A 177 18.08 31.99 -15.05
N LEU A 178 18.87 33.02 -14.70
CA LEU A 178 20.31 33.02 -14.93
C LEU A 178 21.03 31.89 -14.17
N ILE A 179 20.58 31.58 -12.95
CA ILE A 179 21.12 30.44 -12.20
C ILE A 179 20.83 29.12 -12.93
N ALA A 180 19.61 28.93 -13.44
CA ALA A 180 19.25 27.71 -14.16
C ALA A 180 20.08 27.56 -15.45
N GLU A 181 20.22 28.63 -16.23
CA GLU A 181 21.07 28.68 -17.43
C GLU A 181 22.53 28.32 -17.09
N LYS A 182 23.11 28.94 -16.05
CA LYS A 182 24.49 28.66 -15.65
C LYS A 182 24.71 27.22 -15.21
N LEU A 183 23.75 26.63 -14.49
CA LEU A 183 23.82 25.23 -14.10
C LEU A 183 23.74 24.29 -15.32
N ASN A 184 22.87 24.60 -16.28
CA ASN A 184 22.75 23.84 -17.52
C ASN A 184 24.02 23.92 -18.37
N GLU A 185 24.63 25.10 -18.50
CA GLU A 185 25.94 25.26 -19.16
C GLU A 185 27.01 24.41 -18.50
N LYS A 186 27.09 24.44 -17.16
CA LYS A 186 28.18 23.78 -16.41
C LYS A 186 28.03 22.26 -16.33
N TYR A 187 26.80 21.75 -16.22
CA TYR A 187 26.55 20.34 -15.90
C TYR A 187 25.82 19.55 -16.99
N HIS A 188 25.15 20.24 -17.92
CA HIS A 188 24.24 19.62 -18.88
C HIS A 188 24.53 20.09 -20.32
N SER A 189 25.75 20.54 -20.62
CA SER A 189 26.17 20.99 -21.95
C SER A 189 25.27 22.07 -22.58
N GLY A 190 24.61 22.88 -21.75
CA GLY A 190 23.65 23.90 -22.17
C GLY A 190 22.23 23.41 -22.42
N GLU A 191 21.96 22.10 -22.28
CA GLU A 191 20.61 21.56 -22.39
C GLU A 191 19.71 22.05 -21.25
N SER A 192 18.44 22.34 -21.55
CA SER A 192 17.48 22.92 -20.59
C SER A 192 16.93 21.89 -19.59
N ILE A 193 17.81 21.18 -18.89
CA ILE A 193 17.48 20.14 -17.90
C ILE A 193 17.02 20.79 -16.59
N ARG A 194 17.73 21.83 -16.12
CA ARG A 194 17.35 22.61 -14.95
C ARG A 194 16.46 23.77 -15.37
N THR A 195 15.23 23.72 -14.90
CA THR A 195 14.25 24.80 -15.08
C THR A 195 14.23 25.74 -13.88
N LYS A 196 13.71 26.95 -14.05
CA LYS A 196 13.53 27.93 -12.97
C LYS A 196 12.82 27.32 -11.75
N ASN A 197 11.76 26.55 -11.99
CA ASN A 197 10.98 25.89 -10.94
C ASN A 197 11.79 24.84 -10.18
N SER A 198 12.62 24.07 -10.88
CA SER A 198 13.51 23.09 -10.25
C SER A 198 14.53 23.75 -9.32
N VAL A 199 15.11 24.89 -9.75
CA VAL A 199 16.06 25.68 -8.96
C VAL A 199 15.37 26.31 -7.73
N ILE A 200 14.17 26.86 -7.88
CA ILE A 200 13.39 27.37 -6.74
C ILE A 200 13.18 26.27 -5.69
N SER A 201 12.78 25.07 -6.14
CA SER A 201 12.52 23.94 -5.26
C SER A 201 13.78 23.51 -4.48
N ILE A 202 14.95 23.44 -5.14
CA ILE A 202 16.19 23.04 -4.46
C ILE A 202 16.65 24.10 -3.46
N LEU A 203 16.62 25.39 -3.83
CA LEU A 203 16.99 26.49 -2.95
C LEU A 203 16.06 26.60 -1.73
N TYR A 204 14.76 26.37 -1.93
CA TYR A 204 13.80 26.29 -0.82
C TYR A 204 14.13 25.15 0.15
N LYS A 205 14.43 23.95 -0.37
CA LYS A 205 14.84 22.79 0.46
C LYS A 205 16.09 23.11 1.27
N LEU A 206 17.10 23.73 0.66
CA LEU A 206 18.34 24.14 1.34
C LEU A 206 18.07 25.15 2.47
N ARG A 207 17.24 26.16 2.21
CA ARG A 207 16.84 27.14 3.25
C ARG A 207 16.13 26.48 4.43
N LYS A 208 15.25 25.51 4.17
CA LYS A 208 14.54 24.76 5.21
C LYS A 208 15.48 23.88 6.03
N GLN A 209 16.45 23.22 5.38
CA GLN A 209 17.48 22.43 6.06
C GLN A 209 18.33 23.31 6.99
N LYS A 210 18.80 24.47 6.50
CA LYS A 210 19.57 25.43 7.31
C LYS A 210 18.78 25.89 8.55
N LYS A 211 17.48 26.22 8.39
CA LYS A 211 16.60 26.57 9.52
C LYS A 211 16.46 25.43 10.55
N LYS A 212 16.30 24.20 10.07
CA LYS A 212 16.18 23.02 10.94
C LYS A 212 17.49 22.74 11.71
N GLN A 213 18.63 22.94 11.05
CA GLN A 213 19.94 22.77 11.66
C GLN A 213 20.19 23.82 12.74
N LYS A 214 19.95 25.10 12.43
CA LYS A 214 20.03 26.20 13.41
C LYS A 214 19.17 25.94 14.66
N ARG A 215 17.92 25.52 14.47
CA ARG A 215 17.03 25.14 15.59
C ARG A 215 17.54 23.98 16.42
N LYS A 216 18.23 23.00 15.81
CA LYS A 216 18.82 21.87 16.53
C LYS A 216 20.06 22.29 17.33
N GLU A 217 20.86 23.19 16.77
CA GLU A 217 22.05 23.74 17.44
C GLU A 217 21.64 24.60 18.64
N GLU A 218 20.61 25.45 18.50
CA GLU A 218 20.04 26.26 19.58
C GLU A 218 19.34 25.43 20.68
N ALA A 219 18.81 24.25 20.34
CA ALA A 219 18.12 23.36 21.28
C ALA A 219 19.04 22.37 22.01
N LYS A 220 20.34 22.32 21.68
CA LYS A 220 21.29 21.56 22.49
C LYS A 220 21.58 22.37 23.76
N PRO A 221 21.29 21.86 24.97
CA PRO A 221 21.65 22.57 26.19
C PRO A 221 23.16 22.78 26.18
N SER A 222 23.60 23.99 26.54
CA SER A 222 24.98 24.30 26.84
C SER A 222 25.42 23.40 27.98
N SER A 223 26.00 22.25 27.66
CA SER A 223 26.74 21.42 28.60
C SER A 223 27.95 22.24 29.06
N GLN A 224 27.73 23.04 30.10
CA GLN A 224 28.75 23.48 31.05
C GLN A 224 29.05 22.32 32.01
#